data_AF-A0AAU4IS54-F1
#
_entry.id   AF-A0AAU4IS54-F1
#
_cell.length_a   1.000
_cell.length_b   1.000
_cell.length_c   1.000
_cell.angle_alpha   90.00
_cell.angle_beta   90.00
_cell.angle_gamma   90.00
#
_symmetry.space_group_name_H-M   'P 1'
#
loop_
_entity.id
_entity.type
_entity.pdbx_description
1 polymer ?
#
loop_
_entity_poly.entity_id
_entity_poly.type
_entity_poly.pdbx_seq_one_letter_code
_entity_poly.pdbx_strand_id
1 'polypeptide(L)'
;MFASTTPTPTPTPTSTTTPTPTPTPTPTPTPTSAELKLTNPGPQSCKFNQNCTIQLTTTGGKAPVRYTATGLPWGLTLDTTTGRITGKPWATGTIQITITATDTTPTTATTTFPLTLTWF
;
A
#
# COMPACT_ATOMS: atom_id res chain seq x y z
N MET A 1 74.18 -36.08 -12.30
CA MET A 1 73.88 -34.78 -12.94
C MET A 1 72.39 -34.53 -12.76
N PHE A 2 72.05 -33.31 -12.34
CA PHE A 2 70.83 -32.91 -11.64
C PHE A 2 69.52 -33.11 -12.41
N ALA A 3 68.44 -33.45 -11.71
CA ALA A 3 67.08 -33.13 -12.15
C ALA A 3 66.18 -32.87 -10.92
N SER A 4 66.04 -31.58 -10.59
CA SER A 4 64.98 -31.04 -9.73
C SER A 4 63.61 -31.42 -10.28
N THR A 5 62.76 -32.02 -9.44
CA THR A 5 61.33 -32.14 -9.71
C THR A 5 60.59 -31.07 -8.92
N THR A 6 60.19 -30.01 -9.63
CA THR A 6 59.33 -28.93 -9.13
C THR A 6 57.93 -29.48 -8.79
N PRO A 7 57.31 -29.12 -7.66
CA PRO A 7 55.92 -29.48 -7.39
C PRO A 7 54.97 -28.70 -8.31
N THR A 8 54.10 -29.41 -9.02
CA THR A 8 53.01 -28.85 -9.84
C THR A 8 51.99 -28.13 -8.94
N PRO A 9 51.58 -26.89 -9.25
CA PRO A 9 50.43 -26.27 -8.56
C PRO A 9 49.13 -26.94 -9.01
N THR A 10 48.38 -27.46 -8.03
CA THR A 10 47.02 -27.97 -8.21
C THR A 10 46.09 -26.86 -8.74
N PRO A 11 45.33 -27.06 -9.83
CA PRO A 11 44.30 -26.10 -10.22
C PRO A 11 43.17 -26.10 -9.18
N THR A 12 42.91 -24.93 -8.58
CA THR A 12 41.77 -24.68 -7.70
C THR A 12 40.46 -24.84 -8.48
N PRO A 13 39.42 -25.50 -7.93
CA PRO A 13 38.16 -25.72 -8.65
C PRO A 13 37.46 -24.39 -8.97
N THR A 14 37.12 -24.20 -10.24
CA THR A 14 36.28 -23.10 -10.74
C THR A 14 34.88 -23.24 -10.13
N SER A 15 34.42 -22.20 -9.44
CA SER A 15 33.03 -22.06 -9.00
C SER A 15 32.11 -22.14 -10.21
N THR A 16 31.45 -23.28 -10.38
CA THR A 16 30.43 -23.49 -11.40
C THR A 16 29.22 -22.65 -11.01
N THR A 17 28.94 -21.58 -11.74
CA THR A 17 27.71 -20.81 -11.59
C THR A 17 26.54 -21.69 -12.02
N THR A 18 25.89 -22.35 -11.06
CA THR A 18 24.61 -23.02 -11.26
C THR A 18 23.62 -22.01 -11.86
N PRO A 19 23.03 -22.26 -13.05
CA PRO A 19 21.95 -21.42 -13.53
C PRO A 19 20.75 -21.62 -12.61
N THR A 20 20.40 -20.57 -11.86
CA THR A 20 19.16 -20.50 -11.10
C THR A 20 17.98 -20.80 -12.04
N PRO A 21 17.03 -21.72 -11.69
CA PRO A 21 15.82 -21.87 -12.48
C PRO A 21 15.08 -20.53 -12.50
N THR A 22 14.89 -19.98 -13.69
CA THR A 22 14.13 -18.75 -13.92
C THR A 22 12.76 -18.90 -13.26
N PRO A 23 12.34 -18.00 -12.35
CA PRO A 23 10.96 -18.02 -11.87
C PRO A 23 10.07 -17.83 -13.09
N THR A 24 9.19 -18.82 -13.33
CA THR A 24 8.12 -18.72 -14.32
C THR A 24 7.44 -17.35 -14.17
N PRO A 25 7.26 -16.56 -15.24
CA PRO A 25 6.45 -15.35 -15.12
C PRO A 25 5.09 -15.78 -14.61
N THR A 26 4.80 -15.46 -13.34
CA THR A 26 3.43 -15.45 -12.83
C THR A 26 2.61 -14.65 -13.83
N PRO A 27 1.39 -15.05 -14.22
CA PRO A 27 0.56 -14.19 -15.06
C PRO A 27 0.44 -12.85 -14.34
N THR A 28 1.20 -11.86 -14.81
CA THR A 28 1.07 -10.47 -14.39
C THR A 28 -0.39 -10.13 -14.67
N PRO A 29 -1.22 -9.78 -13.67
CA PRO A 29 -2.53 -9.23 -13.98
C PRO A 29 -2.27 -8.05 -14.89
N THR A 30 -2.73 -8.17 -16.13
CA THR A 30 -2.60 -7.11 -17.13
C THR A 30 -3.19 -5.85 -16.48
N PRO A 31 -2.46 -4.73 -16.36
CA PRO A 31 -3.01 -3.52 -15.77
C PRO A 31 -4.15 -3.08 -16.69
N THR A 32 -5.38 -3.40 -16.28
CA THR A 32 -6.59 -2.93 -16.94
C THR A 32 -6.64 -1.45 -16.61
N SER A 33 -6.17 -0.63 -17.54
CA SER A 33 -5.89 0.81 -17.40
C SER A 33 -7.09 1.70 -16.96
N ALA A 34 -8.23 1.10 -16.60
CA ALA A 34 -9.42 1.73 -16.03
C ALA A 34 -9.73 1.25 -14.59
N GLU A 35 -8.86 0.45 -13.96
CA GLU A 35 -9.11 -0.06 -12.62
C GLU A 35 -9.13 1.09 -11.60
N LEU A 36 -10.23 1.17 -10.85
CA LEU A 36 -10.36 2.10 -9.73
C LEU A 36 -9.20 1.87 -8.78
N LYS A 37 -8.40 2.91 -8.54
CA LYS A 37 -7.32 2.88 -7.56
C LYS A 37 -7.58 3.93 -6.50
N LEU A 38 -7.58 3.49 -5.25
CA LEU A 38 -7.67 4.37 -4.09
C LEU A 38 -6.25 4.67 -3.61
N THR A 39 -5.86 5.94 -3.66
CA THR A 39 -4.57 6.38 -3.16
C THR A 39 -4.62 6.35 -1.63
N ASN A 40 -3.63 5.69 -1.03
CA ASN A 40 -3.47 5.73 0.41
C ASN A 40 -3.11 7.17 0.82
N PRO A 41 -3.91 7.84 1.67
CA PRO A 41 -3.57 9.18 2.16
C PRO A 41 -2.35 9.18 3.08
N GLY A 42 -1.79 8.00 3.42
CA GLY A 42 -0.68 7.87 4.34
C GLY A 42 -1.13 8.03 5.79
N PRO A 43 -0.19 8.04 6.75
CA PRO A 43 -0.50 8.25 8.16
C PRO A 43 -1.14 9.63 8.35
N GLN A 44 -2.37 9.65 8.86
CA GLN A 44 -3.10 10.87 9.14
C GLN A 44 -3.06 11.17 10.64
N SER A 45 -3.03 12.44 11.00
CA SER A 45 -3.11 12.88 12.39
C SER A 45 -4.22 13.90 12.58
N CYS A 46 -5.05 13.67 13.60
CA CYS A 46 -6.06 14.61 14.03
C CYS A 46 -5.93 14.87 15.53
N LYS A 47 -6.47 15.99 15.98
CA LYS A 47 -6.53 16.34 17.39
C LYS A 47 -7.92 16.09 17.95
N PHE A 48 -7.97 15.59 19.18
CA PHE A 48 -9.23 15.39 19.90
C PHE A 48 -10.06 16.68 19.92
N ASN A 49 -11.36 16.57 19.62
CA ASN A 49 -12.32 17.67 19.59
C ASN A 49 -11.95 18.86 18.66
N GLN A 50 -11.01 18.67 17.74
CA GLN A 50 -10.62 19.68 16.75
C GLN A 50 -11.09 19.29 15.36
N ASN A 51 -11.32 20.29 14.52
CA ASN A 51 -11.68 20.06 13.12
C ASN A 51 -10.55 19.30 12.41
N CYS A 52 -10.84 18.09 11.99
CA CYS A 52 -9.96 17.30 11.14
C CYS A 52 -10.57 17.15 9.75
N THR A 53 -9.71 17.19 8.73
CA THR A 53 -10.09 16.97 7.34
C THR A 53 -9.09 16.04 6.70
N ILE A 54 -9.56 14.92 6.17
CA ILE A 54 -8.76 13.97 5.41
C ILE A 54 -9.39 13.86 4.03
N GLN A 55 -8.61 14.11 2.99
CA GLN A 55 -9.05 13.97 1.61
C GLN A 55 -8.57 12.64 1.05
N LEU A 56 -9.50 11.80 0.61
CA LEU A 56 -9.20 10.61 -0.16
C LEU A 56 -9.16 10.97 -1.64
N THR A 57 -8.21 10.37 -2.35
CA THR A 57 -8.04 10.57 -3.79
C THR A 57 -8.09 9.23 -4.50
N THR A 58 -9.03 9.07 -5.43
CA THR A 58 -9.05 7.94 -6.35
C THR A 58 -8.54 8.36 -7.71
N THR A 59 -7.83 7.45 -8.37
CA THR A 59 -7.38 7.59 -9.75
C THR A 59 -7.89 6.41 -10.55
N GLY A 60 -8.29 6.65 -11.80
CA GLY A 60 -8.96 5.61 -12.60
C GLY A 60 -10.42 5.40 -12.17
N GLY A 61 -11.06 4.40 -12.75
CA GLY A 61 -12.49 4.15 -12.59
C GLY A 61 -13.40 5.12 -13.37
N LYS A 62 -14.69 4.84 -13.30
CA LYS A 62 -15.81 5.52 -13.93
C LYS A 62 -16.65 6.18 -12.83
N ALA A 63 -17.00 7.44 -13.03
CA ALA A 63 -17.84 8.15 -12.08
C ALA A 63 -19.32 7.70 -12.20
N PRO A 64 -20.13 7.74 -11.13
CA PRO A 64 -19.77 8.15 -9.76
C PRO A 64 -19.06 7.07 -8.94
N VAL A 65 -18.00 7.49 -8.22
CA VAL A 65 -17.31 6.65 -7.24
C VAL A 65 -17.94 6.87 -5.87
N ARG A 66 -18.19 5.78 -5.15
CA ARG A 66 -18.80 5.79 -3.81
C ARG A 66 -17.79 5.31 -2.78
N TYR A 67 -17.60 6.10 -1.73
CA TYR A 67 -16.65 5.82 -0.66
C TYR A 67 -17.38 5.30 0.58
N THR A 68 -16.77 4.33 1.24
CA THR A 68 -17.20 3.81 2.54
C THR A 68 -16.00 3.71 3.46
N ALA A 69 -16.22 3.93 4.75
CA ALA A 69 -15.17 3.91 5.75
C ALA A 69 -15.59 3.05 6.94
N THR A 70 -14.67 2.22 7.43
CA THR A 70 -14.84 1.42 8.64
C THR A 70 -13.73 1.74 9.62
N GLY A 71 -14.06 1.68 10.92
CA GLY A 71 -13.14 2.07 12.00
C GLY A 71 -13.05 3.58 12.27
N LEU A 72 -13.89 4.41 11.63
CA LEU A 72 -13.93 5.85 11.90
C LEU A 72 -14.27 6.16 13.37
N PRO A 73 -13.48 7.01 14.04
CA PRO A 73 -13.81 7.58 15.34
C PRO A 73 -15.17 8.28 15.34
N TRP A 74 -15.85 8.25 16.48
CA TRP A 74 -17.06 9.07 16.65
C TRP A 74 -16.77 10.55 16.42
N GLY A 75 -17.71 11.22 15.77
CA GLY A 75 -17.59 12.63 15.39
C GLY A 75 -16.83 12.90 14.10
N LEU A 76 -16.22 11.89 13.46
CA LEU A 76 -15.79 11.97 12.06
C LEU A 76 -16.86 11.40 11.12
N THR A 77 -17.10 12.09 10.01
CA THR A 77 -18.05 11.71 8.98
C THR A 77 -17.33 11.66 7.64
N LEU A 78 -17.53 10.59 6.87
CA LEU A 78 -17.07 10.47 5.49
C LEU A 78 -18.15 10.96 4.54
N ASP A 79 -17.82 11.90 3.66
CA ASP A 79 -18.60 12.18 2.47
C ASP A 79 -18.37 11.07 1.43
N THR A 80 -19.41 10.25 1.24
CA THR A 80 -19.37 9.09 0.33
C THR A 80 -19.23 9.45 -1.15
N THR A 81 -19.39 10.73 -1.53
CA THR A 81 -19.29 11.18 -2.93
C THR A 81 -17.94 11.82 -3.24
N THR A 82 -17.41 12.61 -2.31
CA THR A 82 -16.14 13.34 -2.49
C THR A 82 -14.94 12.62 -1.88
N GLY A 83 -15.16 11.59 -1.06
CA GLY A 83 -14.10 10.92 -0.32
C GLY A 83 -13.49 11.81 0.76
N ARG A 84 -14.22 12.81 1.26
CA ARG A 84 -13.71 13.74 2.26
C ARG A 84 -14.21 13.35 3.65
N ILE A 85 -13.28 13.01 4.54
CA ILE A 85 -13.59 12.76 5.95
C ILE A 85 -13.46 14.09 6.68
N THR A 86 -14.53 14.54 7.34
CA THR A 86 -14.55 15.78 8.12
C THR A 86 -15.23 15.58 9.46
N GLY A 87 -14.85 16.39 10.43
CA GLY A 87 -15.53 16.44 11.72
C GLY A 87 -14.56 16.65 12.88
N LYS A 88 -15.03 16.31 14.08
CA LYS A 88 -14.27 16.44 15.33
C LYS A 88 -14.18 15.05 15.98
N PRO A 89 -13.01 14.41 15.98
CA PRO A 89 -12.89 13.08 16.55
C PRO A 89 -13.07 13.12 18.07
N TRP A 90 -13.94 12.26 18.58
CA TRP A 90 -14.16 11.98 19.99
C TRP A 90 -13.51 10.63 20.36
N ALA A 91 -12.25 10.47 19.99
CA ALA A 91 -11.43 9.35 20.41
C ALA A 91 -9.97 9.79 20.43
N THR A 92 -9.13 9.02 21.11
CA THR A 92 -7.69 9.25 21.17
C THR A 92 -6.93 7.95 21.03
N GLY A 93 -5.69 8.03 20.54
CA GLY A 93 -4.86 6.88 20.20
C GLY A 93 -4.78 6.65 18.69
N THR A 94 -4.05 5.61 18.29
CA THR A 94 -3.86 5.26 16.88
C THR A 94 -4.87 4.21 16.46
N ILE A 95 -5.71 4.52 15.48
CA ILE A 95 -6.78 3.64 14.99
C ILE A 95 -6.53 3.37 13.50
N GLN A 96 -6.68 2.11 13.08
CA GLN A 96 -6.61 1.76 11.66
C GLN A 96 -7.95 2.04 11.00
N ILE A 97 -7.96 2.93 10.00
CA ILE A 97 -9.14 3.25 9.21
C ILE A 97 -9.04 2.52 7.89
N THR A 98 -10.09 1.78 7.54
CA THR A 98 -10.20 1.11 6.24
C THR A 98 -11.20 1.88 5.40
N ILE A 99 -10.77 2.29 4.21
CA ILE A 99 -11.61 2.96 3.23
C ILE A 99 -11.76 2.05 2.02
N THR A 100 -12.99 1.91 1.56
CA THR A 100 -13.32 1.20 0.33
C THR A 100 -14.02 2.17 -0.61
N ALA A 101 -13.41 2.40 -1.77
CA ALA A 101 -14.00 3.09 -2.90
C ALA A 101 -14.60 2.05 -3.86
N THR A 102 -15.80 2.31 -4.34
CA THR A 102 -16.54 1.43 -5.26
C THR A 102 -17.03 2.25 -6.44
N ASP A 103 -16.80 1.74 -7.64
CA ASP A 103 -17.22 2.34 -8.90
C ASP A 103 -18.50 1.67 -9.43
N THR A 104 -19.15 2.31 -10.40
CA THR A 104 -20.21 1.80 -11.27
C THR A 104 -19.88 0.52 -12.02
N THR A 105 -18.63 0.35 -12.47
CA THR A 105 -18.12 -0.97 -12.87
C THR A 105 -17.66 -1.63 -11.59
N PRO A 106 -18.08 -2.87 -11.24
CA PRO A 106 -17.99 -3.53 -9.91
C PRO A 106 -16.55 -3.80 -9.44
N THR A 107 -15.76 -2.75 -9.44
CA THR A 107 -14.35 -2.65 -9.14
C THR A 107 -14.28 -1.87 -7.84
N THR A 108 -13.63 -2.47 -6.86
CA THR A 108 -13.48 -1.87 -5.54
C THR A 108 -12.02 -1.68 -5.23
N ALA A 109 -11.66 -0.50 -4.78
CA ALA A 109 -10.34 -0.19 -4.27
C ALA A 109 -10.41 -0.04 -2.76
N THR A 110 -9.59 -0.80 -2.04
CA THR A 110 -9.52 -0.72 -0.58
C THR A 110 -8.16 -0.21 -0.16
N THR A 111 -8.13 0.72 0.79
CA THR A 111 -6.91 1.22 1.40
C THR A 111 -7.08 1.30 2.91
N THR A 112 -6.00 1.07 3.63
CA THR A 112 -5.97 1.15 5.09
C THR A 112 -4.89 2.13 5.49
N PHE A 113 -5.20 3.03 6.43
CA PHE A 113 -4.23 3.96 6.96
C PHE A 113 -4.35 4.12 8.48
N PRO A 114 -3.21 4.33 9.17
CA PRO A 114 -3.24 4.70 10.58
C PRO A 114 -3.71 6.14 10.73
N LEU A 115 -4.72 6.33 11.58
CA LEU A 115 -5.18 7.63 12.06
C LEU A 115 -4.73 7.81 13.51
N THR A 116 -3.78 8.71 13.73
CA THR A 116 -3.27 9.06 15.05
C THR A 116 -4.08 10.21 15.63
N LEU A 117 -4.77 9.96 16.73
CA LEU A 117 -5.54 10.96 17.46
C LEU A 117 -4.78 11.39 18.70
N THR A 118 -4.21 12.60 18.67
CA THR A 118 -3.47 13.15 19.81
C THR A 118 -4.36 14.04 20.66
N TRP A 119 -4.04 14.04 21.97
CA TRP A 119 -4.41 15.15 22.83
C TRP A 119 -3.45 16.30 22.51
N PHE A 120 -4.02 17.50 22.29
CA PHE A 120 -3.33 18.78 22.08
C PHE A 120 -2.60 18.98 20.74
#